data_AF-A0A4R3E4D2-F1
#
_entry.id   AF-A0A4R3E4D2-F1
#
_cell.length_a   1.000
_cell.length_b   1.000
_cell.length_c   1.000
_cell.angle_alpha   90.00
_cell.angle_beta   90.00
_cell.angle_gamma   90.00
#
_symmetry.space_group_name_H-M   'P 1'
#
loop_
_entity.id
_entity.type
_entity.pdbx_description
1 polymer ?
#
loop_
_entity_poly.entity_id
_entity_poly.type
_entity_poly.pdbx_seq_one_letter_code
_entity_poly.pdbx_strand_id
1 'polypeptide(L)'
;MTAGDVRALLRDQLLTETTQWSLGTFGAIAEFMRDPGEPVALIDQPGRLAAVTDRGGIVFADLTQVRPFASETAVGQSWSHRVALCLPGESCAMSQRTVLSELGPDREALRIQDRDGILFDMGLGTLQVDICIRASDPGLIGTLRAAEGRSLFEAGNPAIGAILAAGPHRVFIARAGRCEVFQPIPPADGKSPEGPHTHLLPKLLAGGRTHAATEPMPDDLVPFAHVVPAHPLKDAMGRRRAWDDGAHRRFQDLLARYGDAGLADLKSRFAAWVQDGREPDAFPIPADKFARHALKVARCQLAEARTALPVVGNAADNEPSRE
;
A
#
# COMPACT_ATOMS: atom_id res chain seq x y z
N MET A 1 -19.85 0.43 10.13
CA MET A 1 -18.97 -0.46 9.33
C MET A 1 -18.70 -1.71 10.14
N THR A 2 -18.85 -2.88 9.53
CA THR A 2 -18.67 -4.18 10.20
C THR A 2 -17.39 -4.87 9.74
N ALA A 3 -16.92 -5.87 10.49
CA ALA A 3 -15.83 -6.74 10.05
C ALA A 3 -16.14 -7.42 8.70
N GLY A 4 -17.42 -7.70 8.43
CA GLY A 4 -17.89 -8.27 7.16
C GLY A 4 -17.66 -7.33 5.97
N ASP A 5 -17.87 -6.02 6.16
CA ASP A 5 -17.61 -5.00 5.13
C ASP A 5 -16.14 -4.94 4.76
N VAL A 6 -15.26 -4.91 5.78
CA VAL A 6 -13.80 -4.89 5.59
C VAL A 6 -13.36 -6.16 4.89
N ARG A 7 -13.87 -7.32 5.33
CA ARG A 7 -13.53 -8.61 4.73
C ARG A 7 -13.96 -8.69 3.27
N ALA A 8 -15.14 -8.16 2.92
CA ALA A 8 -15.61 -8.11 1.54
C ALA A 8 -14.70 -7.22 0.67
N LEU A 9 -14.35 -6.03 1.16
CA LEU A 9 -13.38 -5.15 0.50
C LEU A 9 -12.06 -5.87 0.24
N LEU A 10 -11.46 -6.48 1.26
CA LEU A 10 -10.17 -7.14 1.11
C LEU A 10 -10.23 -8.34 0.15
N ARG A 11 -11.33 -9.10 0.18
CA ARG A 11 -11.52 -10.24 -0.73
C ARG A 11 -11.54 -9.77 -2.18
N ASP A 12 -12.35 -8.77 -2.50
CA ASP A 12 -12.48 -8.25 -3.86
C ASP A 12 -11.14 -7.70 -4.37
N GLN A 13 -10.40 -7.02 -3.49
CA GLN A 13 -9.10 -6.47 -3.81
C GLN A 13 -8.04 -7.57 -4.00
N LEU A 14 -8.08 -8.68 -3.25
CA LEU A 14 -7.14 -9.80 -3.41
C LEU A 14 -7.42 -10.61 -4.68
N LEU A 15 -8.67 -10.67 -5.12
CA LEU A 15 -9.05 -11.26 -6.41
C LEU A 15 -8.62 -10.40 -7.59
N THR A 16 -8.51 -9.09 -7.40
CA THR A 16 -8.10 -8.15 -8.45
C THR A 16 -6.58 -8.17 -8.65
N GLU A 17 -6.11 -8.72 -9.78
CA GLU A 17 -4.67 -8.88 -10.08
C GLU A 17 -3.89 -7.56 -10.13
N THR A 18 -4.56 -6.47 -10.49
CA THR A 18 -3.94 -5.14 -10.60
C THR A 18 -3.86 -4.38 -9.27
N THR A 19 -4.38 -4.96 -8.19
CA THR A 19 -4.25 -4.39 -6.85
C THR A 19 -2.85 -4.61 -6.32
N GLN A 20 -2.24 -3.54 -5.85
CA GLN A 20 -0.98 -3.61 -5.11
C GLN A 20 -1.22 -3.45 -3.63
N TRP A 21 -0.33 -4.03 -2.84
CA TRP A 21 -0.42 -4.06 -1.40
C TRP A 21 0.91 -3.63 -0.80
N SER A 22 0.83 -2.94 0.34
CA SER A 22 1.99 -2.80 1.22
C SER A 22 1.56 -3.03 2.65
N LEU A 23 2.47 -3.56 3.47
CA LEU A 23 2.29 -3.74 4.91
C LEU A 23 3.57 -3.27 5.60
N GLY A 24 3.43 -2.41 6.61
CA GLY A 24 4.57 -1.79 7.26
C GLY A 24 4.22 -0.50 7.97
N THR A 25 5.25 0.33 8.10
CA THR A 25 5.19 1.67 8.67
C THR A 25 5.87 2.66 7.72
N PHE A 26 5.73 3.96 7.98
CA PHE A 26 6.44 4.97 7.22
C PHE A 26 7.96 4.82 7.38
N GLY A 27 8.62 4.48 6.27
CA GLY A 27 10.05 4.22 6.23
C GLY A 27 10.43 2.73 6.22
N ALA A 28 9.49 1.81 6.44
CA ALA A 28 9.72 0.39 6.24
C ALA A 28 8.46 -0.33 5.79
N ILE A 29 8.45 -0.86 4.57
CA ILE A 29 7.30 -1.58 4.02
C ILE A 29 7.74 -2.86 3.29
N ALA A 30 6.90 -3.89 3.39
CA ALA A 30 6.87 -4.99 2.44
C ALA A 30 5.74 -4.77 1.45
N GLU A 31 6.05 -4.85 0.17
CA GLU A 31 5.08 -4.79 -0.91
C GLU A 31 4.73 -6.19 -1.40
N PHE A 32 3.45 -6.37 -1.71
CA PHE A 32 2.96 -7.55 -2.40
C PHE A 32 2.15 -7.11 -3.62
N MET A 33 2.55 -7.63 -4.77
CA MET A 33 1.83 -7.52 -6.02
C MET A 33 2.09 -8.79 -6.82
N ARG A 34 1.20 -9.10 -7.75
CA ARG A 34 1.39 -10.25 -8.66
C ARG A 34 1.28 -9.79 -10.10
N ASP A 35 1.99 -10.50 -10.98
CA ASP A 35 1.86 -10.26 -12.40
C ASP A 35 0.55 -10.86 -12.93
N PRO A 36 -0.02 -10.32 -14.02
CA PRO A 36 -1.18 -10.91 -14.65
C PRO A 36 -0.93 -12.38 -15.01
N GLY A 37 -1.84 -13.27 -14.57
CA GLY A 37 -1.71 -14.71 -14.78
C GLY A 37 -0.64 -15.42 -13.93
N GLU A 38 0.05 -14.73 -13.01
CA GLU A 38 0.95 -15.38 -12.06
C GLU A 38 0.15 -16.35 -11.17
N PRO A 39 0.61 -17.61 -11.00
CA PRO A 39 -0.02 -18.56 -10.10
C PRO A 39 -0.14 -18.00 -8.68
N VAL A 40 -1.37 -18.00 -8.16
CA VAL A 40 -1.67 -17.49 -6.82
C VAL A 40 -2.56 -18.47 -6.06
N ALA A 41 -2.13 -18.85 -4.87
CA ALA A 41 -2.96 -19.54 -3.90
C ALA A 41 -3.80 -18.50 -3.14
N LEU A 42 -5.10 -18.46 -3.45
CA LEU A 42 -6.06 -17.65 -2.71
C LEU A 42 -6.69 -18.47 -1.59
N ILE A 43 -6.62 -17.95 -0.37
CA ILE A 43 -7.21 -18.57 0.82
C ILE A 43 -8.32 -17.66 1.31
N ASP A 44 -9.53 -18.18 1.34
CA ASP A 44 -10.71 -17.48 1.85
C ASP A 44 -11.41 -18.32 2.91
N GLN A 45 -10.96 -18.19 4.17
CA GLN A 45 -11.46 -18.96 5.32
C GLN A 45 -11.90 -18.02 6.46
N PRO A 46 -12.73 -18.48 7.41
CA PRO A 46 -13.00 -17.73 8.63
C PRO A 46 -11.69 -17.38 9.34
N GLY A 47 -11.50 -16.09 9.66
CA GLY A 47 -10.28 -15.60 10.34
C GLY A 47 -9.00 -15.63 9.50
N ARG A 48 -9.06 -15.97 8.20
CA ARG A 48 -7.88 -16.01 7.33
C ARG A 48 -8.23 -15.69 5.88
N LEU A 49 -7.72 -14.58 5.38
CA LEU A 49 -7.86 -14.15 4.00
C LEU A 49 -6.47 -13.87 3.43
N ALA A 50 -6.02 -14.64 2.44
CA ALA A 50 -4.64 -14.55 1.94
C ALA A 50 -4.52 -14.68 0.42
N ALA A 51 -3.44 -14.11 -0.12
CA ALA A 51 -2.92 -14.40 -1.44
C ALA A 51 -1.44 -14.73 -1.33
N VAL A 52 -1.01 -15.86 -1.90
CA VAL A 52 0.37 -16.33 -1.83
C VAL A 52 0.83 -16.75 -3.22
N THR A 53 2.01 -16.26 -3.62
CA THR A 53 2.73 -16.61 -4.85
C THR A 53 4.09 -17.20 -4.47
N ASP A 54 4.87 -17.63 -5.46
CA ASP A 54 6.25 -18.05 -5.23
C ASP A 54 7.18 -16.89 -4.83
N ARG A 55 6.80 -15.64 -5.13
CA ARG A 55 7.61 -14.42 -4.90
C ARG A 55 7.27 -13.68 -3.61
N GLY A 56 6.06 -13.83 -3.10
CA GLY A 56 5.61 -13.22 -1.85
C GLY A 56 4.17 -13.59 -1.51
N GLY A 57 3.67 -13.07 -0.39
CA GLY A 57 2.28 -13.22 -0.03
C GLY A 57 1.82 -12.25 1.03
N ILE A 58 0.50 -12.07 1.12
CA ILE A 58 -0.15 -11.25 2.14
C ILE A 58 -1.32 -12.03 2.74
N VAL A 59 -1.50 -11.90 4.06
CA VAL A 59 -2.64 -12.46 4.79
C VAL A 59 -3.21 -11.44 5.75
N PHE A 60 -4.53 -11.48 5.92
CA PHE A 60 -5.26 -10.76 6.93
C PHE A 60 -6.03 -11.73 7.81
N ALA A 61 -6.08 -11.42 9.11
CA ALA A 61 -6.68 -12.29 10.13
C ALA A 61 -7.89 -11.62 10.79
N ASP A 62 -7.79 -11.25 12.07
CA ASP A 62 -8.86 -10.55 12.77
C ASP A 62 -9.04 -9.13 12.20
N LEU A 63 -10.21 -8.90 11.58
CA LEU A 63 -10.58 -7.65 10.94
C LEU A 63 -11.57 -6.80 11.77
N THR A 64 -11.88 -7.22 13.02
CA THR A 64 -12.92 -6.59 13.85
C THR A 64 -12.63 -5.11 14.14
N GLN A 65 -11.38 -4.79 14.45
CA GLN A 65 -10.95 -3.43 14.75
C GLN A 65 -10.37 -2.68 13.54
N VAL A 66 -10.24 -3.33 12.38
CA VAL A 66 -9.69 -2.69 11.19
C VAL A 66 -10.64 -1.60 10.68
N ARG A 67 -10.08 -0.45 10.33
CA ARG A 67 -10.76 0.72 9.76
C ARG A 67 -10.09 1.08 8.43
N PRO A 68 -10.72 0.79 7.28
CA PRO A 68 -10.29 1.30 5.99
C PRO A 68 -10.45 2.82 5.94
N PHE A 69 -9.45 3.51 5.39
CA PHE A 69 -9.47 4.94 5.14
C PHE A 69 -8.97 5.23 3.72
N ALA A 70 -9.86 5.68 2.83
CA ALA A 70 -9.53 5.96 1.44
C ALA A 70 -9.06 7.42 1.27
N SER A 71 -7.97 7.63 0.53
CA SER A 71 -7.48 8.98 0.27
C SER A 71 -6.82 9.11 -1.11
N GLU A 72 -6.80 10.36 -1.58
CA GLU A 72 -6.03 10.79 -2.74
C GLU A 72 -5.04 11.88 -2.32
N THR A 73 -3.91 11.94 -3.01
CA THR A 73 -2.90 12.96 -2.77
C THR A 73 -2.36 13.44 -4.11
N ALA A 74 -2.35 14.75 -4.31
CA ALA A 74 -1.76 15.33 -5.52
C ALA A 74 -0.24 15.11 -5.55
N VAL A 75 0.28 14.67 -6.71
CA VAL A 75 1.71 14.39 -6.93
C VAL A 75 2.12 14.97 -8.28
N GLY A 76 2.86 16.09 -8.28
CA GLY A 76 3.23 16.79 -9.50
C GLY A 76 2.00 17.21 -10.32
N GLN A 77 1.89 16.70 -11.55
CA GLN A 77 0.75 16.87 -12.47
C GLN A 77 -0.23 15.68 -12.47
N SER A 78 -0.08 14.75 -11.52
CA SER A 78 -0.92 13.57 -11.35
C SER A 78 -1.36 13.44 -9.87
N TRP A 79 -1.82 12.27 -9.47
CA TRP A 79 -2.17 11.96 -8.08
C TRP A 79 -1.79 10.52 -7.73
N SER A 80 -1.69 10.24 -6.44
CA SER A 80 -1.71 8.88 -5.91
C SER A 80 -3.02 8.63 -5.20
N HIS A 81 -3.46 7.38 -5.17
CA HIS A 81 -4.66 6.97 -4.47
C HIS A 81 -4.41 5.67 -3.71
N ARG A 82 -5.06 5.48 -2.56
CA ARG A 82 -4.91 4.26 -1.73
C ARG A 82 -6.02 4.15 -0.72
N VAL A 83 -6.22 2.95 -0.19
CA VAL A 83 -6.99 2.67 1.02
C VAL A 83 -6.02 2.21 2.10
N ALA A 84 -5.84 3.02 3.13
CA ALA A 84 -5.10 2.62 4.32
C ALA A 84 -5.95 1.67 5.16
N LEU A 85 -5.36 0.59 5.65
CA LEU A 85 -5.95 -0.30 6.65
C LEU A 85 -5.39 0.09 8.01
N CYS A 86 -6.26 0.62 8.86
CA CYS A 86 -5.88 1.23 10.11
C CYS A 86 -6.40 0.44 11.31
N LEU A 87 -5.71 0.58 12.43
CA LEU A 87 -6.18 0.17 13.74
C LEU A 87 -6.20 1.39 14.67
N PRO A 88 -7.08 1.42 15.68
CA PRO A 88 -6.99 2.41 16.76
C PRO A 88 -5.60 2.37 17.41
N GLY A 89 -5.08 3.53 17.80
CA GLY A 89 -3.74 3.64 18.41
C GLY A 89 -3.52 2.67 19.58
N GLU A 90 -4.51 2.50 20.44
CA GLU A 90 -4.48 1.58 21.60
C GLU A 90 -4.45 0.09 21.24
N SER A 91 -4.87 -0.27 20.02
CA SER A 91 -4.99 -1.66 19.55
C SER A 91 -3.95 -2.03 18.51
N CYS A 92 -3.15 -1.06 18.02
CA CYS A 92 -2.21 -1.28 16.93
C CYS A 92 -0.81 -1.73 17.40
N ALA A 93 -0.47 -1.48 18.67
CA ALA A 93 0.88 -1.67 19.18
C ALA A 93 1.35 -3.14 19.04
N MET A 94 2.54 -3.31 18.47
CA MET A 94 3.26 -4.58 18.35
C MET A 94 4.33 -4.67 19.45
N SER A 95 5.43 -5.39 19.22
CA SER A 95 6.40 -5.67 20.27
C SER A 95 7.36 -4.50 20.54
N GLN A 96 7.58 -3.64 19.54
CA GLN A 96 8.44 -2.46 19.62
C GLN A 96 9.88 -2.76 20.09
N ARG A 97 10.40 -3.94 19.77
CA ARG A 97 11.78 -4.32 20.11
C ARG A 97 12.75 -3.35 19.43
N THR A 98 13.81 -2.97 20.14
CA THR A 98 14.84 -2.04 19.63
C THR A 98 16.19 -2.72 19.39
N VAL A 99 16.22 -4.04 19.50
CA VAL A 99 17.40 -4.89 19.34
C VAL A 99 17.05 -6.15 18.55
N LEU A 100 18.04 -6.71 17.84
CA LEU A 100 17.88 -7.99 17.14
C LEU A 100 17.47 -9.07 18.14
N SER A 101 16.39 -9.79 17.85
CA SER A 101 15.80 -10.78 18.77
C SER A 101 15.38 -12.05 18.03
N GLU A 102 15.79 -13.23 18.51
CA GLU A 102 15.30 -14.51 17.97
C GLU A 102 13.87 -14.77 18.46
N LEU A 103 12.96 -15.13 17.55
CA LEU A 103 11.58 -15.47 17.85
C LEU A 103 11.30 -16.99 17.74
N GLY A 104 12.27 -17.75 17.23
CA GLY A 104 12.16 -19.19 17.00
C GLY A 104 11.54 -19.55 15.64
N PRO A 105 11.10 -20.81 15.45
CA PRO A 105 10.54 -21.28 14.18
C PRO A 105 9.26 -20.52 13.76
N ASP A 106 9.19 -20.13 12.49
CA ASP A 106 8.08 -19.35 11.92
C ASP A 106 6.87 -20.21 11.55
N ARG A 107 6.19 -20.78 12.55
CA ARG A 107 5.04 -21.69 12.35
C ARG A 107 3.88 -21.07 11.56
N GLU A 108 3.78 -19.75 11.58
CA GLU A 108 2.76 -18.97 10.86
C GLU A 108 3.17 -18.59 9.42
N ALA A 109 4.29 -19.10 8.91
CA ALA A 109 4.71 -18.89 7.53
C ALA A 109 3.61 -19.22 6.52
N LEU A 110 3.44 -18.33 5.54
CA LEU A 110 2.44 -18.45 4.46
C LEU A 110 2.66 -19.71 3.62
N ARG A 111 3.91 -20.09 3.38
CA ARG A 111 4.29 -21.31 2.67
C ARG A 111 4.69 -22.39 3.67
N ILE A 112 4.22 -23.62 3.47
CA ILE A 112 4.46 -24.73 4.41
C ILE A 112 5.95 -25.02 4.55
N GLN A 113 6.70 -25.00 3.43
CA GLN A 113 8.14 -25.27 3.41
C GLN A 113 8.97 -24.27 4.21
N ASP A 114 8.40 -23.10 4.53
CA ASP A 114 9.11 -22.05 5.23
C ASP A 114 8.92 -22.12 6.76
N ARG A 115 8.04 -22.99 7.27
CA ARG A 115 7.61 -22.99 8.68
C ARG A 115 8.65 -23.41 9.70
N ASP A 116 9.72 -24.04 9.24
CA ASP A 116 10.85 -24.45 10.08
C ASP A 116 11.98 -23.42 10.11
N GLY A 117 11.92 -22.38 9.25
CA GLY A 117 12.88 -21.28 9.27
C GLY A 117 12.80 -20.49 10.57
N ILE A 118 13.93 -19.99 11.04
CA ILE A 118 14.02 -19.21 12.28
C ILE A 118 13.72 -17.75 11.99
N LEU A 119 12.74 -17.19 12.71
CA LEU A 119 12.34 -15.80 12.61
C LEU A 119 13.16 -14.94 13.57
N PHE A 120 13.68 -13.83 13.07
CA PHE A 120 14.36 -12.81 13.86
C PHE A 120 13.68 -11.46 13.67
N ASP A 121 13.30 -10.82 14.76
CA ASP A 121 12.87 -9.42 14.77
C ASP A 121 14.11 -8.53 14.62
N MET A 122 14.09 -7.63 13.63
CA MET A 122 15.23 -6.73 13.36
C MET A 122 15.41 -5.64 14.41
N GLY A 123 14.46 -5.47 15.34
CA GLY A 123 14.60 -4.52 16.44
C GLY A 123 14.47 -3.06 15.99
N LEU A 124 13.55 -2.77 15.06
CA LEU A 124 13.39 -1.42 14.48
C LEU A 124 12.50 -0.48 15.31
N GLY A 125 11.95 -0.94 16.44
CA GLY A 125 11.21 -0.11 17.41
C GLY A 125 9.88 0.43 16.89
N THR A 126 9.32 -0.16 15.84
CA THR A 126 8.14 0.35 15.14
C THR A 126 6.85 0.02 15.91
N LEU A 127 5.93 1.00 16.00
CA LEU A 127 4.70 0.86 16.79
C LEU A 127 3.79 -0.26 16.25
N GLN A 128 3.45 -0.23 14.97
CA GLN A 128 2.32 -0.98 14.43
C GLN A 128 2.69 -2.25 13.63
N VAL A 129 3.98 -2.53 13.45
CA VAL A 129 4.49 -3.70 12.72
C VAL A 129 5.77 -4.20 13.39
N ASP A 130 5.89 -5.51 13.60
CA ASP A 130 7.17 -6.18 13.86
C ASP A 130 7.80 -6.52 12.50
N ILE A 131 9.04 -6.09 12.29
CA ILE A 131 9.74 -6.22 11.01
C ILE A 131 10.84 -7.25 11.15
N CYS A 132 10.61 -8.41 10.55
CA CYS A 132 11.42 -9.59 10.76
C CYS A 132 12.11 -10.07 9.48
N ILE A 133 13.10 -10.92 9.67
CA ILE A 133 13.69 -11.78 8.64
C ILE A 133 13.54 -13.24 9.04
N ARG A 134 13.39 -14.12 8.06
CA ARG A 134 13.37 -15.57 8.27
C ARG A 134 14.58 -16.21 7.61
N ALA A 135 15.38 -16.89 8.42
CA ALA A 135 16.60 -17.55 8.01
C ALA A 135 16.50 -19.08 8.16
N SER A 136 16.95 -19.80 7.13
CA SER A 136 17.16 -21.25 7.18
C SER A 136 18.63 -21.64 7.00
N ASP A 137 19.47 -20.70 6.58
CA ASP A 137 20.92 -20.92 6.44
C ASP A 137 21.59 -20.94 7.82
N PRO A 138 22.28 -22.03 8.20
CA PRO A 138 22.94 -22.13 9.50
C PRO A 138 24.00 -21.05 9.76
N GLY A 139 24.69 -20.58 8.72
CA GLY A 139 25.73 -19.55 8.82
C GLY A 139 25.14 -18.18 9.17
N LEU A 140 24.07 -17.78 8.48
CA LEU A 140 23.30 -16.59 8.79
C LEU A 140 22.70 -16.69 10.20
N ILE A 141 22.07 -17.82 10.55
CA ILE A 141 21.50 -18.04 11.89
C ILE A 141 22.57 -17.87 12.97
N GLY A 142 23.75 -18.47 12.79
CA GLY A 142 24.87 -18.32 13.73
C GLY A 142 25.31 -16.87 13.89
N THR A 143 25.37 -16.12 12.79
CA THR A 143 25.72 -14.69 12.81
C THR A 143 24.67 -13.85 13.53
N LEU A 144 23.38 -14.11 13.28
CA LEU A 144 22.27 -13.39 13.92
C LEU A 144 22.22 -13.67 15.42
N ARG A 145 22.39 -14.92 15.84
CA ARG A 145 22.48 -15.31 17.27
C ARG A 145 23.65 -14.63 17.97
N ALA A 146 24.80 -14.56 17.34
CA ALA A 146 25.96 -13.86 17.90
C ALA A 146 25.75 -12.34 18.04
N ALA A 147 24.80 -11.77 17.29
CA ALA A 147 24.42 -10.36 17.33
C ALA A 147 23.13 -10.09 18.12
N GLU A 148 22.52 -11.12 18.73
CA GLU A 148 21.28 -10.97 19.49
C GLU A 148 21.44 -9.98 20.66
N GLY A 149 20.39 -9.21 20.94
CA GLY A 149 20.40 -8.18 21.97
C GLY A 149 21.12 -6.88 21.58
N ARG A 150 21.69 -6.79 20.37
CA ARG A 150 22.33 -5.58 19.83
C ARG A 150 21.45 -4.89 18.82
N SER A 151 21.57 -3.56 18.70
CA SER A 151 20.90 -2.82 17.62
C SER A 151 21.55 -3.16 16.29
N LEU A 152 20.76 -3.35 15.22
CA LEU A 152 21.30 -3.54 13.87
C LEU A 152 22.15 -2.35 13.40
N PHE A 153 21.85 -1.14 13.87
CA PHE A 153 22.56 0.09 13.50
C PHE A 153 23.77 0.38 14.40
N GLU A 154 24.06 -0.49 15.38
CA GLU A 154 25.25 -0.38 16.20
C GLU A 154 26.51 -0.54 15.33
N ALA A 155 27.50 0.34 15.54
CA ALA A 155 28.75 0.29 14.80
C ALA A 155 29.48 -1.05 15.01
N GLY A 156 29.92 -1.67 13.92
CA GLY A 156 30.62 -2.97 13.97
C GLY A 156 29.69 -4.17 14.20
N ASN A 157 28.36 -4.02 14.16
CA ASN A 157 27.44 -5.15 14.12
C ASN A 157 27.49 -5.83 12.73
N PRO A 158 27.88 -7.12 12.63
CA PRO A 158 28.00 -7.80 11.33
C PRO A 158 26.64 -8.19 10.72
N ALA A 159 25.54 -8.11 11.48
CA ALA A 159 24.24 -8.65 11.09
C ALA A 159 23.71 -8.04 9.78
N ILE A 160 23.75 -6.72 9.60
CA ILE A 160 23.26 -6.08 8.36
C ILE A 160 23.97 -6.62 7.12
N GLY A 161 25.31 -6.73 7.17
CA GLY A 161 26.10 -7.24 6.05
C GLY A 161 25.74 -8.70 5.73
N ALA A 162 25.58 -9.53 6.76
CA ALA A 162 25.17 -10.92 6.59
C ALA A 162 23.76 -11.06 6.01
N ILE A 163 22.81 -10.21 6.45
CA ILE A 163 21.44 -10.19 5.94
C ILE A 163 21.43 -9.81 4.45
N LEU A 164 22.14 -8.76 4.07
CA LEU A 164 22.20 -8.31 2.67
C LEU A 164 22.83 -9.38 1.76
N ALA A 165 23.88 -10.05 2.24
CA ALA A 165 24.57 -11.09 1.48
C ALA A 165 23.72 -12.36 1.30
N ALA A 166 23.01 -12.78 2.36
CA ALA A 166 22.21 -14.00 2.34
C ALA A 166 20.82 -13.80 1.72
N GLY A 167 20.30 -12.57 1.72
CA GLY A 167 18.99 -12.23 1.16
C GLY A 167 17.82 -13.04 1.74
N PRO A 168 17.67 -13.16 3.08
CA PRO A 168 16.62 -13.97 3.68
C PRO A 168 15.22 -13.48 3.30
N HIS A 169 14.21 -14.30 3.56
CA HIS A 169 12.83 -13.87 3.40
C HIS A 169 12.53 -12.74 4.40
N ARG A 170 11.86 -11.68 3.93
CA ARG A 170 11.44 -10.58 4.80
C ARG A 170 9.99 -10.81 5.22
N VAL A 171 9.70 -10.60 6.49
CA VAL A 171 8.42 -10.93 7.11
C VAL A 171 7.96 -9.74 7.94
N PHE A 172 6.88 -9.09 7.52
CA PHE A 172 6.30 -7.95 8.22
C PHE A 172 5.00 -8.41 8.88
N ILE A 173 4.87 -8.18 10.18
CA ILE A 173 3.76 -8.71 11.00
C ILE A 173 3.07 -7.56 11.73
N ALA A 174 1.78 -7.40 11.49
CA ALA A 174 0.89 -6.49 12.21
C ALA A 174 -0.19 -7.28 12.96
N ARG A 175 -0.95 -6.63 13.84
CA ARG A 175 -2.05 -7.28 14.59
C ARG A 175 -3.09 -7.96 13.70
N ALA A 176 -3.42 -7.34 12.57
CA ALA A 176 -4.48 -7.78 11.67
C ALA A 176 -3.98 -8.34 10.34
N GLY A 177 -2.66 -8.44 10.13
CA GLY A 177 -2.13 -8.96 8.87
C GLY A 177 -0.63 -9.22 8.88
N ARG A 178 -0.17 -9.91 7.84
CA ARG A 178 1.22 -10.29 7.64
C ARG A 178 1.56 -10.27 6.16
N CYS A 179 2.73 -9.76 5.82
CA CYS A 179 3.25 -9.74 4.45
C CYS A 179 4.63 -10.40 4.43
N GLU A 180 4.85 -11.27 3.45
CA GLU A 180 6.12 -11.96 3.25
C GLU A 180 6.66 -11.71 1.86
N VAL A 181 7.98 -11.53 1.78
CA VAL A 181 8.69 -11.34 0.53
C VAL A 181 9.79 -12.38 0.40
N PHE A 182 9.74 -13.15 -0.69
CA PHE A 182 10.63 -14.27 -0.96
C PHE A 182 11.70 -13.95 -2.00
N GLN A 183 11.48 -12.91 -2.81
CA GLN A 183 12.45 -12.46 -3.80
C GLN A 183 13.78 -12.07 -3.15
N PRO A 184 14.95 -12.28 -3.78
CA PRO A 184 16.24 -11.87 -3.20
C PRO A 184 16.31 -10.36 -2.92
N ILE A 185 17.23 -9.97 -2.04
CA ILE A 185 17.54 -8.55 -1.82
C ILE A 185 18.42 -8.08 -2.99
N PRO A 186 18.02 -7.04 -3.75
CA PRO A 186 18.86 -6.52 -4.82
C PRO A 186 20.16 -5.91 -4.27
N PRO A 187 21.24 -5.88 -5.07
CA PRO A 187 22.44 -5.12 -4.74
C PRO A 187 22.12 -3.64 -4.46
N ALA A 188 22.98 -2.95 -3.70
CA ALA A 188 22.75 -1.56 -3.28
C ALA A 188 22.64 -0.54 -4.43
N ASP A 189 23.20 -0.85 -5.60
CA ASP A 189 23.12 -0.09 -6.86
C ASP A 189 22.10 -0.67 -7.86
N GLY A 190 21.42 -1.75 -7.48
CA GLY A 190 20.41 -2.41 -8.28
C GLY A 190 19.09 -1.64 -8.29
N LYS A 191 18.33 -1.77 -9.39
CA LYS A 191 16.92 -1.38 -9.39
C LYS A 191 16.14 -2.34 -8.49
N SER A 192 15.11 -1.85 -7.80
CA SER A 192 14.15 -2.72 -7.13
C SER A 192 13.63 -3.77 -8.12
N PRO A 193 13.54 -5.05 -7.71
CA PRO A 193 12.98 -6.07 -8.59
C PRO A 193 11.50 -5.78 -8.86
N GLU A 194 11.01 -6.16 -10.04
CA GLU A 194 9.57 -6.18 -10.28
C GLU A 194 8.91 -7.22 -9.37
N GLY A 195 7.69 -6.93 -8.89
CA GLY A 195 6.97 -7.80 -7.97
C GLY A 195 7.25 -7.52 -6.47
N PRO A 196 6.95 -8.48 -5.58
CA PRO A 196 7.07 -8.30 -4.13
C PRO A 196 8.48 -7.93 -3.69
N HIS A 197 8.64 -6.80 -3.01
CA HIS A 197 9.94 -6.34 -2.50
C HIS A 197 9.78 -5.54 -1.21
N THR A 198 10.90 -5.15 -0.60
CA THR A 198 10.90 -4.41 0.66
C THR A 198 11.66 -3.11 0.51
N HIS A 199 11.13 -2.05 1.12
CA HIS A 199 11.85 -0.80 1.30
C HIS A 199 12.19 -0.61 2.77
N LEU A 200 13.45 -0.28 3.05
CA LEU A 200 13.92 0.11 4.39
C LEU A 200 14.67 1.43 4.25
N LEU A 201 14.14 2.49 4.84
CA LEU A 201 14.63 3.86 4.75
C LEU A 201 14.93 4.38 6.17
N PRO A 202 16.15 4.15 6.69
CA PRO A 202 16.51 4.48 8.08
C PRO A 202 16.26 5.94 8.47
N LYS A 203 16.45 6.88 7.53
CA LYS A 203 16.18 8.31 7.75
C LYS A 203 14.70 8.60 8.05
N LEU A 204 13.78 7.87 7.41
CA LEU A 204 12.35 8.04 7.66
C LEU A 204 11.94 7.35 8.96
N LEU A 205 12.48 6.16 9.23
CA LEU A 205 12.26 5.44 10.50
C LEU A 205 12.71 6.24 11.72
N ALA A 206 13.86 6.91 11.63
CA ALA A 206 14.37 7.79 12.70
C ALA A 206 13.41 8.94 13.05
N GLY A 207 12.50 9.31 12.13
CA GLY A 207 11.45 10.29 12.39
C GLY A 207 10.31 9.78 13.27
N GLY A 208 10.21 8.47 13.53
CA GLY A 208 9.22 7.87 14.44
C GLY A 208 7.77 8.01 13.99
N ARG A 209 7.52 8.39 12.73
CA ARG A 209 6.17 8.64 12.22
C ARG A 209 5.53 7.33 11.75
N THR A 210 4.24 7.18 11.96
CA THR A 210 3.50 5.99 11.49
C THR A 210 3.09 6.11 10.02
N HIS A 211 2.91 7.32 9.51
CA HIS A 211 2.49 7.64 8.14
C HIS A 211 3.05 8.99 7.65
N ALA A 212 2.94 9.24 6.35
CA ALA A 212 3.44 10.46 5.72
C ALA A 212 2.63 11.71 6.10
N ALA A 213 3.24 12.91 6.15
CA ALA A 213 2.53 14.16 6.53
C ALA A 213 1.51 14.65 5.50
N THR A 214 1.58 14.06 4.31
CA THR A 214 0.72 14.34 3.18
C THR A 214 -0.51 13.42 3.15
N GLU A 215 -0.56 12.39 3.99
CA GLU A 215 -1.71 11.51 4.12
C GLU A 215 -2.68 12.12 5.15
N PRO A 216 -3.98 12.32 4.81
CA PRO A 216 -4.97 12.93 5.70
C PRO A 216 -5.49 11.94 6.74
N MET A 217 -4.58 11.30 7.48
CA MET A 217 -4.94 10.28 8.47
C MET A 217 -5.60 10.93 9.70
N PRO A 218 -6.73 10.39 10.20
CA PRO A 218 -7.27 10.78 11.50
C PRO A 218 -6.30 10.49 12.66
N ASP A 219 -6.30 11.35 13.68
CA ASP A 219 -5.33 11.28 14.78
C ASP A 219 -5.42 10.00 15.63
N ASP A 220 -6.58 9.36 15.69
CA ASP A 220 -6.85 8.13 16.46
C ASP A 220 -6.51 6.85 15.69
N LEU A 221 -6.18 6.95 14.40
CA LEU A 221 -5.94 5.83 13.51
C LEU A 221 -4.47 5.69 13.12
N VAL A 222 -3.98 4.46 13.16
CA VAL A 222 -2.61 4.11 12.76
C VAL A 222 -2.67 3.12 11.60
N PRO A 223 -2.15 3.48 10.40
CA PRO A 223 -2.12 2.57 9.27
C PRO A 223 -1.02 1.52 9.45
N PHE A 224 -1.37 0.25 9.23
CA PHE A 224 -0.42 -0.87 9.20
C PHE A 224 -0.25 -1.47 7.80
N ALA A 225 -1.18 -1.19 6.89
CA ALA A 225 -1.12 -1.65 5.51
C ALA A 225 -1.85 -0.68 4.57
N HIS A 226 -1.53 -0.76 3.29
CA HIS A 226 -2.22 -0.01 2.24
C HIS A 226 -2.62 -0.95 1.11
N VAL A 227 -3.85 -0.76 0.65
CA VAL A 227 -4.37 -1.31 -0.60
C VAL A 227 -4.28 -0.21 -1.65
N VAL A 228 -3.72 -0.53 -2.81
CA VAL A 228 -3.62 0.38 -3.95
C VAL A 228 -4.44 -0.23 -5.09
N PRO A 229 -5.74 0.10 -5.19
CA PRO A 229 -6.58 -0.34 -6.30
C PRO A 229 -6.05 0.20 -7.64
N ALA A 230 -6.49 -0.42 -8.74
CA ALA A 230 -6.13 0.00 -10.10
C ALA A 230 -6.29 1.52 -10.29
N HIS A 231 -5.24 2.18 -10.78
CA HIS A 231 -5.27 3.61 -11.06
C HIS A 231 -5.85 3.87 -12.45
N PRO A 232 -6.74 4.87 -12.63
CA PRO A 232 -7.36 5.14 -13.93
C PRO A 232 -6.41 5.72 -14.99
N LEU A 233 -5.12 5.86 -14.68
CA LEU A 233 -4.16 6.57 -15.52
C LEU A 233 -2.76 5.97 -15.46
N LYS A 234 -2.51 5.04 -14.54
CA LYS A 234 -1.21 4.43 -14.33
C LYS A 234 -1.35 2.92 -14.23
N ASP A 235 -0.40 2.19 -14.78
CA ASP A 235 -0.24 0.77 -14.49
C ASP A 235 0.41 0.55 -13.11
N ALA A 236 0.59 -0.71 -12.74
CA ALA A 236 1.19 -1.09 -11.46
C ALA A 236 2.66 -0.62 -11.34
N MET A 237 3.34 -0.38 -12.46
CA MET A 237 4.71 0.16 -12.47
C MET A 237 4.74 1.69 -12.49
N GLY A 238 3.59 2.35 -12.31
CA GLY A 238 3.45 3.80 -12.35
C GLY A 238 3.54 4.41 -13.74
N ARG A 239 3.62 3.59 -14.80
CA ARG A 239 3.68 4.07 -16.19
C ARG A 239 2.30 4.52 -16.62
N ARG A 240 2.25 5.61 -17.38
CA ARG A 240 0.98 6.17 -17.86
C ARG A 240 0.28 5.19 -18.81
N ARG A 241 -1.05 5.08 -18.70
CA ARG A 241 -1.93 4.32 -19.59
C ARG A 241 -3.12 5.17 -20.05
N ALA A 242 -3.90 4.66 -20.99
CA ALA A 242 -5.18 5.26 -21.38
C ALA A 242 -6.11 5.37 -20.17
N TRP A 243 -6.91 6.44 -20.14
CA TRP A 243 -7.89 6.69 -19.07
C TRP A 243 -8.85 5.51 -18.93
N ASP A 244 -8.97 4.99 -17.71
CA ASP A 244 -9.92 3.93 -17.35
C ASP A 244 -11.00 4.51 -16.43
N ASP A 245 -12.13 4.88 -17.04
CA ASP A 245 -13.29 5.43 -16.33
C ASP A 245 -13.86 4.46 -15.28
N GLY A 246 -13.80 3.15 -15.54
CA GLY A 246 -14.25 2.14 -14.59
C GLY A 246 -13.38 2.11 -13.34
N ALA A 247 -12.06 2.19 -13.51
CA ALA A 247 -11.12 2.28 -12.39
C ALA A 247 -11.31 3.57 -11.59
N HIS A 248 -11.57 4.70 -12.27
CA HIS A 248 -11.85 5.97 -11.62
C HIS A 248 -13.12 5.88 -10.76
N ARG A 249 -14.24 5.42 -11.32
CA ARG A 249 -15.51 5.25 -10.60
C ARG A 249 -15.37 4.33 -9.40
N ARG A 250 -14.73 3.15 -9.57
CA ARG A 250 -14.49 2.22 -8.44
C ARG A 250 -13.74 2.89 -7.30
N PHE A 251 -12.75 3.73 -7.58
CA PHE A 251 -12.04 4.44 -6.52
C PHE A 251 -12.85 5.59 -5.92
N GLN A 252 -13.68 6.29 -6.72
CA GLN A 252 -14.61 7.29 -6.17
C GLN A 252 -15.63 6.65 -5.22
N ASP A 253 -16.10 5.44 -5.49
CA ASP A 253 -16.98 4.69 -4.58
C ASP A 253 -16.28 4.36 -3.26
N LEU A 254 -14.99 3.98 -3.33
CA LEU A 254 -14.17 3.75 -2.12
C LEU A 254 -13.96 5.04 -1.33
N LEU A 255 -13.73 6.18 -1.98
CA LEU A 255 -13.62 7.47 -1.31
C LEU A 255 -14.92 7.90 -0.65
N ALA A 256 -16.05 7.73 -1.34
CA ALA A 256 -17.36 8.07 -0.78
C ALA A 256 -17.67 7.21 0.47
N ARG A 257 -17.23 5.94 0.46
CA ARG A 257 -17.50 5.00 1.55
C ARG A 257 -16.51 5.06 2.72
N TYR A 258 -15.24 5.30 2.43
CA TYR A 258 -14.14 5.14 3.38
C TYR A 258 -13.24 6.38 3.51
N GLY A 259 -13.47 7.44 2.73
CA GLY A 259 -12.69 8.66 2.80
C GLY A 259 -13.18 9.64 3.84
N ASP A 260 -12.44 10.74 3.98
CA ASP A 260 -12.90 11.89 4.76
C ASP A 260 -14.15 12.52 4.10
N ALA A 261 -15.22 12.65 4.89
CA ALA A 261 -16.51 13.13 4.40
C ALA A 261 -16.45 14.59 3.89
N GLY A 262 -15.61 15.44 4.50
CA GLY A 262 -15.44 16.83 4.06
C GLY A 262 -14.67 16.94 2.74
N LEU A 263 -13.64 16.11 2.55
CA LEU A 263 -12.92 16.02 1.28
C LEU A 263 -13.80 15.43 0.17
N ALA A 264 -14.63 14.42 0.49
CA ALA A 264 -15.60 13.86 -0.44
C ALA A 264 -16.67 14.89 -0.86
N ASP A 265 -17.24 15.62 0.10
CA ASP A 265 -18.20 16.71 -0.16
C ASP A 265 -17.59 17.80 -1.06
N LEU A 266 -16.35 18.20 -0.78
CA LEU A 266 -15.63 19.17 -1.62
C LEU A 266 -15.56 18.72 -3.08
N LYS A 267 -15.22 17.46 -3.34
CA LYS A 267 -15.17 16.90 -4.70
C LYS A 267 -16.55 16.88 -5.35
N SER A 268 -17.59 16.52 -4.60
CA SER A 268 -18.98 16.54 -5.08
C SER A 268 -19.43 17.95 -5.46
N ARG A 269 -19.14 18.96 -4.63
CA ARG A 269 -19.44 20.37 -4.95
C ARG A 269 -18.66 20.89 -6.16
N PHE A 270 -17.40 20.48 -6.30
CA PHE A 270 -16.61 20.81 -7.49
C PHE A 270 -17.21 20.16 -8.75
N ALA A 271 -17.62 18.90 -8.68
CA ALA A 271 -18.27 18.22 -9.79
C ALA A 271 -19.58 18.92 -10.20
N ALA A 272 -20.43 19.27 -9.23
CA ALA A 272 -21.67 20.01 -9.47
C ALA A 272 -21.41 21.39 -10.09
N TRP A 273 -20.41 22.13 -9.59
CA TRP A 273 -20.00 23.42 -10.15
C TRP A 273 -19.66 23.33 -11.65
N VAL A 274 -18.94 22.28 -12.05
CA VAL A 274 -18.56 22.05 -13.44
C VAL A 274 -19.77 21.61 -14.27
N GLN A 275 -20.66 20.79 -13.70
CA GLN A 275 -21.92 20.38 -14.37
C GLN A 275 -22.85 21.58 -14.63
N ASP A 276 -22.84 22.58 -13.75
CA ASP A 276 -23.54 23.86 -13.93
C ASP A 276 -22.91 24.76 -15.03
N GLY A 277 -21.89 24.27 -15.75
CA GLY A 277 -21.22 25.01 -16.83
C GLY A 277 -20.27 26.10 -16.34
N ARG A 278 -19.93 26.12 -15.04
CA ARG A 278 -19.03 27.13 -14.48
C ARG A 278 -17.57 26.73 -14.67
N GLU A 279 -16.72 27.74 -14.84
CA GLU A 279 -15.28 27.53 -15.07
C GLU A 279 -14.59 26.83 -13.88
N PRO A 280 -13.87 25.71 -14.10
CA PRO A 280 -13.22 24.95 -13.03
C PRO A 280 -12.21 25.75 -12.20
N ASP A 281 -11.53 26.72 -12.82
CA ASP A 281 -10.51 27.54 -12.17
C ASP A 281 -11.11 28.63 -11.28
N ALA A 282 -12.38 28.99 -11.49
CA ALA A 282 -13.13 29.93 -10.66
C ALA A 282 -13.67 29.27 -9.37
N PHE A 283 -13.53 27.95 -9.20
CA PHE A 283 -13.95 27.28 -7.97
C PHE A 283 -13.13 27.77 -6.76
N PRO A 284 -13.78 28.14 -5.63
CA PRO A 284 -13.09 28.69 -4.46
C PRO A 284 -11.98 27.77 -3.92
N ILE A 285 -10.80 28.35 -3.67
CA ILE A 285 -9.65 27.62 -3.15
C ILE A 285 -9.85 27.35 -1.65
N PRO A 286 -9.80 26.08 -1.19
CA PRO A 286 -9.93 25.77 0.23
C PRO A 286 -8.75 26.26 1.08
N ALA A 287 -9.04 26.60 2.34
CA ALA A 287 -8.03 27.02 3.31
C ALA A 287 -7.21 25.85 3.88
N ASP A 288 -7.80 24.65 3.98
CA ASP A 288 -7.11 23.46 4.46
C ASP A 288 -6.17 22.85 3.39
N LYS A 289 -5.01 22.33 3.84
CA LYS A 289 -3.99 21.77 2.94
C LYS A 289 -4.49 20.51 2.21
N PHE A 290 -5.22 19.64 2.91
CA PHE A 290 -5.72 18.38 2.34
C PHE A 290 -6.88 18.67 1.38
N ALA A 291 -7.73 19.63 1.72
CA ALA A 291 -8.77 20.15 0.83
C ALA A 291 -8.19 20.75 -0.47
N ARG A 292 -7.08 21.50 -0.40
CA ARG A 292 -6.37 21.96 -1.61
C ARG A 292 -5.83 20.80 -2.45
N HIS A 293 -5.28 19.78 -1.81
CA HIS A 293 -4.83 18.57 -2.51
C HIS A 293 -6.00 17.87 -3.20
N ALA A 294 -7.12 17.65 -2.50
CA ALA A 294 -8.31 17.04 -3.04
C ALA A 294 -8.87 17.83 -4.25
N LEU A 295 -8.94 19.16 -4.18
CA LEU A 295 -9.35 20.00 -5.31
C LEU A 295 -8.38 19.87 -6.49
N LYS A 296 -7.07 19.86 -6.23
CA LYS A 296 -6.06 19.66 -7.29
C LYS A 296 -6.21 18.29 -7.96
N VAL A 297 -6.49 17.24 -7.19
CA VAL A 297 -6.78 15.90 -7.73
C VAL A 297 -8.05 15.93 -8.57
N ALA A 298 -9.14 16.55 -8.09
CA ALA A 298 -10.39 16.64 -8.82
C ALA A 298 -10.24 17.36 -10.17
N ARG A 299 -9.47 18.46 -10.21
CA ARG A 299 -9.12 19.17 -11.46
C ARG A 299 -8.31 18.30 -12.41
N CYS A 300 -7.32 17.56 -11.89
CA CYS A 300 -6.52 16.63 -12.69
C CYS A 300 -7.40 15.53 -13.31
N GLN A 301 -8.28 14.91 -12.51
CA GLN A 301 -9.21 13.88 -12.97
C GLN A 301 -10.17 14.41 -14.05
N LEU A 302 -10.70 15.62 -13.87
CA LEU A 302 -11.56 16.27 -14.86
C LEU A 302 -10.84 16.49 -16.20
N ALA A 303 -9.61 17.00 -16.16
CA ALA A 303 -8.82 17.24 -17.36
C ALA A 303 -8.57 15.93 -18.12
N GLU A 304 -8.15 14.88 -17.42
CA GLU A 304 -7.89 13.57 -18.00
C GLU A 304 -9.16 12.93 -18.58
N ALA A 305 -10.28 12.97 -17.85
CA ALA A 305 -11.55 12.46 -18.33
C ALA A 305 -12.04 13.19 -19.59
N ARG A 306 -11.87 14.52 -19.66
CA ARG A 306 -12.24 15.32 -20.85
C ARG A 306 -11.38 14.95 -22.07
N THR A 307 -10.08 14.74 -21.88
CA THR A 307 -9.20 14.33 -22.99
C THR A 307 -9.47 12.90 -23.48
N ALA A 308 -10.09 12.07 -22.65
CA ALA A 308 -10.45 10.69 -23.00
C ALA A 308 -11.78 10.56 -23.76
N LEU A 309 -12.64 11.59 -23.72
CA LEU A 309 -13.86 11.60 -24.52
C LEU A 309 -13.47 11.69 -26.01
N PRO A 310 -14.06 10.86 -26.89
CA PRO A 310 -13.87 11.04 -28.32
C PRO A 310 -14.33 12.45 -28.70
N VAL A 311 -13.49 13.17 -29.46
CA VAL A 311 -13.92 14.41 -30.10
C VAL A 311 -15.10 14.05 -30.99
N VAL A 312 -16.31 14.43 -30.58
CA VAL A 312 -17.46 14.37 -31.46
C VAL A 312 -17.16 15.40 -32.55
N GLY A 313 -16.63 14.92 -33.68
CA GLY A 313 -16.45 15.72 -34.87
C GLY A 313 -17.81 16.33 -35.21
N ASN A 314 -17.85 17.66 -35.27
CA ASN A 314 -19.04 18.39 -35.66
C ASN A 314 -19.40 17.92 -37.08
N ALA A 315 -20.45 17.12 -37.22
CA ALA A 315 -21.05 16.79 -38.50
C ALA A 315 -21.77 18.06 -38.97
N ALA A 316 -21.03 18.96 -39.61
CA ALA A 316 -21.59 20.06 -40.36
C ALA A 316 -20.89 20.10 -41.72
N ASP A 317 -21.72 20.19 -42.76
CA ASP A 317 -21.40 20.41 -44.18
C ASP A 317 -21.20 19.16 -45.05
N ASN A 318 -22.32 18.53 -45.37
CA ASN A 318 -22.59 18.12 -46.75
C ASN A 318 -24.10 18.17 -47.00
N GLU A 319 -24.60 19.37 -47.33
CA GLU A 319 -25.83 19.52 -48.10
C GLU A 319 -25.53 19.42 -49.62
N PRO A 320 -26.53 19.05 -50.44
CA PRO A 320 -26.31 18.30 -51.66
C PRO A 320 -26.13 19.20 -52.88
N SER A 321 -25.14 18.90 -53.71
CA SER A 321 -25.10 19.42 -55.09
C SER A 321 -26.10 18.65 -55.93
N ARG A 322 -27.19 19.35 -56.28
CA ARG A 322 -28.02 19.06 -57.44
C ARG A 322 -27.15 19.11 -58.70
N GLU A 323 -27.24 18.06 -59.52
CA GLU A 323 -27.39 18.10 -60.98
C GLU A 323 -27.93 16.75 -61.47
#